data_AF-A0A7C1UEK9-F1
#
_entry.id   AF-A0A7C1UEK9-F1
#
_cell.length_a   1.000
_cell.length_b   1.000
_cell.length_c   1.000
_cell.angle_alpha   90.00
_cell.angle_beta   90.00
_cell.angle_gamma   90.00
#
_symmetry.space_group_name_H-M   'P 1'
#
loop_
_entity.id
_entity.type
_entity.pdbx_description
1 polymer ?
#
loop_
_entity_poly.entity_id
_entity_poly.type
_entity_poly.pdbx_seq_one_letter_code
_entity_poly.pdbx_strand_id
1 'polypeptide(L)' 'MTTTVIDDIGLLVTNDPVLGPGELGLLTGASVVFEEETVISVGPRGQIADERIDAA' A
#
# COMPACT_ATOMS: atom_id res chain seq x y z
N MET A 1 -12.11 -6.19 14.80
CA MET A 1 -11.16 -6.45 13.71
C MET A 1 -10.33 -5.18 13.56
N THR A 2 -9.05 -5.34 13.23
CA THR A 2 -8.04 -4.26 13.32
C THR A 2 -7.33 -4.18 11.98
N THR A 3 -7.25 -2.98 11.43
CA THR A 3 -6.57 -2.70 10.16
C THR A 3 -5.15 -2.22 10.41
N THR A 4 -4.21 -2.62 9.55
CA THR A 4 -2.82 -2.14 9.59
C THR A 4 -2.49 -1.45 8.28
N VAL A 5 -1.86 -0.28 8.35
CA VAL A 5 -1.27 0.40 7.19
C VAL A 5 0.24 0.27 7.20
N ILE A 6 0.83 -0.13 6.07
CA ILE A 6 2.24 0.12 5.75
C ILE A 6 2.28 1.43 4.97
N ASP A 7 2.86 2.48 5.55
CA ASP A 7 2.87 3.83 4.99
C ASP A 7 4.29 4.32 4.67
N ASP A 8 4.38 5.45 3.96
CA ASP A 8 5.60 6.07 3.44
C ASP A 8 6.49 5.12 2.59
N ILE A 9 5.85 4.24 1.83
CA ILE A 9 6.54 3.34 0.88
C ILE A 9 7.10 4.17 -0.28
N GLY A 10 8.43 4.21 -0.41
CA GLY A 10 9.09 4.93 -1.50
C GLY A 10 8.71 4.41 -2.89
N LEU A 11 8.74 3.09 -3.07
CA LEU A 11 8.32 2.39 -4.29
C LEU A 11 7.59 1.09 -3.94
N LEU A 12 6.36 0.95 -4.41
CA LEU A 12 5.59 -0.29 -4.35
C LEU A 12 5.50 -0.91 -5.74
N VAL A 13 5.92 -2.16 -5.85
CA VAL A 13 5.76 -2.99 -7.04
C VAL A 13 4.53 -3.87 -6.84
N THR A 14 3.41 -3.52 -7.46
CA THR A 14 2.12 -4.20 -7.22
C THR A 14 1.98 -5.51 -7.98
N ASN A 15 2.72 -5.66 -9.09
CA ASN A 15 2.48 -6.68 -10.12
C ASN A 15 1.07 -6.61 -10.74
N ASP A 16 0.41 -5.45 -10.65
CA ASP A 16 -0.91 -5.21 -11.23
C ASP A 16 -0.84 -4.06 -12.25
N PRO A 17 -0.92 -4.34 -13.55
CA PRO A 17 -0.82 -3.32 -14.60
C PRO A 17 -1.96 -2.28 -14.57
N VAL A 18 -3.04 -2.50 -13.81
CA VAL A 18 -4.13 -1.50 -13.70
C VAL A 18 -3.87 -0.46 -12.61
N LEU A 19 -2.95 -0.71 -11.69
CA LEU A 19 -2.69 0.18 -10.54
C LEU A 19 -1.63 1.24 -10.82
N GLY A 20 -0.72 1.02 -11.77
CA GLY A 20 0.36 1.96 -12.07
C GLY A 20 1.00 1.73 -13.44
N PRO A 21 1.99 2.54 -13.83
CA PRO A 21 2.72 2.39 -15.09
C PRO A 21 3.41 1.04 -15.23
N GLY A 22 3.37 0.50 -16.45
CA GLY A 22 4.06 -0.72 -16.87
C GLY A 22 3.39 -2.00 -16.36
N GLU A 23 3.90 -3.14 -16.81
CA GLU A 23 3.34 -4.46 -16.46
C GLU A 23 3.40 -4.78 -14.96
N LEU A 24 4.31 -4.10 -14.24
CA LEU A 24 4.49 -4.30 -12.80
C LEU A 24 3.62 -3.37 -11.94
N GLY A 25 2.91 -2.40 -12.53
CA GLY A 25 2.05 -1.48 -11.78
C GLY A 25 2.79 -0.68 -10.71
N LEU A 26 3.79 0.10 -11.10
CA LEU A 26 4.68 0.78 -10.14
C LEU A 26 3.99 1.97 -9.47
N LEU A 27 4.03 2.05 -8.14
CA LEU A 27 3.54 3.20 -7.37
C LEU A 27 4.65 3.84 -6.55
N THR A 28 4.80 5.16 -6.65
CA THR A 28 5.78 5.94 -5.86
C THR A 28 5.07 6.73 -4.77
N GLY A 29 5.63 6.74 -3.55
CA GLY A 29 4.99 7.41 -2.40
C GLY A 29 3.66 6.77 -2.05
N ALA A 30 3.69 5.48 -1.75
CA ALA A 30 2.53 4.61 -1.63
C ALA A 30 2.25 4.18 -0.18
N SER A 31 1.09 3.59 0.02
CA SER A 31 0.73 2.85 1.22
C SER A 31 -0.19 1.67 0.91
N VAL A 32 -0.18 0.67 1.77
CA VAL A 32 -1.02 -0.54 1.68
C VAL A 32 -1.75 -0.72 3.01
N VAL A 33 -3.07 -0.83 2.96
CA VAL A 33 -3.90 -1.20 4.12
C VAL A 33 -4.32 -2.65 3.97
N PHE A 34 -4.13 -3.42 5.03
CA PHE A 34 -4.56 -4.81 5.10
C PHE A 34 -5.30 -5.09 6.41
N GLU A 35 -6.16 -6.10 6.35
CA GLU A 35 -6.83 -6.69 7.49
C GLU A 35 -6.57 -8.20 7.43
N GLU A 36 -6.00 -8.75 8.52
CA GLU A 36 -5.56 -10.16 8.59
C GLU A 36 -4.68 -10.55 7.39
N GLU A 37 -5.16 -11.43 6.51
CA GLU A 37 -4.44 -11.93 5.34
C GLU A 37 -4.84 -11.23 4.03
N THR A 38 -5.69 -10.19 4.10
CA THR A 38 -6.28 -9.54 2.93
C THR A 38 -5.84 -8.09 2.80
N VAL A 39 -5.28 -7.73 1.65
CA VAL A 39 -5.08 -6.32 1.27
C VAL A 39 -6.44 -5.72 0.91
N ILE A 40 -6.84 -4.68 1.64
CA ILE A 40 -8.15 -4.03 1.47
C ILE A 40 -8.05 -2.67 0.77
N SER A 41 -6.86 -2.06 0.73
CA SER A 41 -6.60 -0.83 -0.03
C SER A 41 -5.14 -0.68 -0.42
N VAL A 42 -4.89 -0.17 -1.63
CA VAL A 42 -3.58 0.25 -2.12
C VAL A 42 -3.74 1.66 -2.67
N GLY A 43 -2.86 2.59 -2.29
CA GLY A 43 -3.01 3.98 -2.67
C GLY A 43 -1.81 4.86 -2.33
N PRO A 44 -1.96 6.19 -2.43
CA PRO A 44 -0.94 7.14 -2.02
C PRO A 44 -0.59 7.00 -0.53
N ARG A 45 0.59 7.46 -0.13
CA ARG A 45 0.97 7.57 1.29
C ARG A 45 -0.02 8.44 2.08
N GLY A 46 -0.11 8.19 3.38
CA GLY A 46 -0.98 8.88 4.31
C GLY A 46 -2.35 8.23 4.51
N GLN A 47 -2.54 6.98 4.08
CA GLN A 47 -3.74 6.22 4.45
C GLN A 47 -3.77 5.98 5.96
N ILE A 48 -4.98 5.94 6.52
CA ILE A 48 -5.21 5.79 7.96
C ILE A 48 -5.76 4.40 8.22
N ALA A 49 -5.21 3.75 9.24
CA ALA A 49 -5.65 2.48 9.78
C ALA A 49 -5.50 2.52 11.31
N ASP A 50 -5.95 1.47 11.99
CA ASP A 50 -5.84 1.36 13.46
C ASP A 50 -4.36 1.28 13.90
N GLU A 51 -3.55 0.54 13.15
CA GLU A 51 -2.11 0.39 13.36
C GLU A 51 -1.32 0.91 12.15
N ARG A 52 -0.12 1.43 12.41
CA ARG A 52 0.76 2.02 11.40
C ARG A 52 2.16 1.44 11.48
N ILE A 53 2.67 1.02 10.33
CA ILE A 53 4.06 0.65 10.08
C ILE A 53 4.65 1.68 9.12
N ASP A 54 5.81 2.23 9.48
CA ASP A 54 6.59 3.14 8.63
C ASP A 54 7.60 2.33 7.80
N ALA A 55 7.64 2.55 6.49
CA ALA A 55 8.50 1.83 5.55
C ALA A 55 9.80 2.59 5.16
N ALA A 56 9.99 3.82 5.67
CA ALA A 56 11.17 4.65 5.42
C ALA A 56 12.46 4.16 6.11
#